data_AF-A0A2R6NU90-F1
#
_entry.id   AF-A0A2R6NU90-F1
#
_cell.length_a   1.000
_cell.length_b   1.000
_cell.length_c   1.000
_cell.angle_alpha   90.00
_cell.angle_beta   90.00
_cell.angle_gamma   90.00
#
_symmetry.space_group_name_H-M   'P 1'
#
loop_
_entity.id
_entity.type
_entity.pdbx_description
1 polymer ?
#
loop_
_entity_poly.entity_id
_entity_poly.type
_entity_poly.pdbx_seq_one_letter_code
_entity_poly.pdbx_strand_id
1 'polypeptide(L)'
;MILSPPRDETDRTPLYIIDVHPNCFIPTSYITTISRGNKEFVARFEMGISRDEPSVCIGQKWYLMKDIFIKFRKVNSRLRCYSEDDPDKLPLARLIPASSQPIGSFSTRPPTTSLEIITPQQSLVDDIFISALIVERKRLSPTEGTNNKEIFN
;
A
#
# COMPACT_ATOMS: atom_id res chain seq x y z
N MET A 1 -2.28 -9.49 8.06
CA MET A 1 -1.44 -9.94 6.92
C MET A 1 0.01 -9.66 7.28
N ILE A 2 0.93 -10.59 6.96
CA ILE A 2 2.34 -10.48 7.34
C ILE A 2 3.18 -10.38 6.07
N LEU A 3 4.02 -9.36 5.95
CA LEU A 3 5.02 -9.25 4.89
C LEU A 3 6.34 -9.84 5.42
N SER A 4 6.68 -11.06 5.01
CA SER A 4 7.91 -11.73 5.43
C SER A 4 9.08 -11.42 4.48
N PRO A 5 10.31 -11.29 5.00
CA PRO A 5 11.50 -11.21 4.15
C PRO A 5 11.68 -12.47 3.27
N PRO A 6 12.52 -12.40 2.22
CA PRO A 6 12.87 -13.55 1.38
C PRO A 6 13.42 -14.72 2.21
N ARG A 7 13.26 -15.96 1.72
CA ARG A 7 13.60 -17.19 2.47
C ARG A 7 15.09 -17.35 2.83
N ASP A 8 15.97 -16.59 2.18
CA ASP A 8 17.42 -16.67 2.35
C ASP A 8 17.96 -15.76 3.47
N GLU A 9 17.12 -14.95 4.12
CA GLU A 9 17.52 -14.12 5.26
C GLU A 9 17.45 -14.88 6.58
N THR A 10 18.47 -14.70 7.42
CA THR A 10 18.59 -15.35 8.74
C THR A 10 17.59 -14.79 9.75
N ASP A 11 17.16 -13.54 9.55
CA ASP A 11 16.13 -12.89 10.34
C ASP A 11 14.75 -13.13 9.70
N ARG A 12 13.88 -13.85 10.41
CA ARG A 12 12.50 -14.13 9.98
C ARG A 12 11.50 -13.12 10.54
N THR A 13 11.97 -12.07 11.20
CA THR A 13 11.09 -11.03 11.72
C THR A 13 10.35 -10.40 10.54
N PRO A 14 9.02 -10.38 10.56
CA PRO A 14 8.26 -9.80 9.48
C PRO A 14 8.55 -8.31 9.37
N LEU A 15 8.80 -7.85 8.16
CA LEU A 15 9.12 -6.44 7.91
C LEU A 15 7.92 -5.57 8.32
N TYR A 16 6.70 -6.01 7.98
CA TYR A 16 5.46 -5.37 8.41
C TYR A 16 4.45 -6.38 8.95
N ILE A 17 3.79 -5.96 10.03
CA ILE A 17 2.63 -6.61 10.63
C ILE A 17 1.42 -5.70 10.36
N ILE A 18 0.43 -6.25 9.65
CA ILE A 18 -0.79 -5.54 9.27
C ILE A 18 -1.96 -6.17 10.02
N ASP A 19 -2.53 -5.41 10.96
CA ASP A 19 -3.71 -5.79 11.71
C ASP A 19 -4.93 -5.08 11.13
N VAL A 20 -5.98 -5.84 10.85
CA VAL A 20 -7.24 -5.32 10.33
C VAL A 20 -8.36 -5.81 11.23
N HIS A 21 -9.15 -4.90 11.75
CA HIS A 21 -10.28 -5.24 12.61
C HIS A 21 -11.49 -4.33 12.31
N PRO A 22 -12.72 -4.81 12.52
CA PRO A 22 -13.89 -3.97 12.39
C PRO A 22 -13.87 -2.85 13.45
N ASN A 23 -14.43 -1.69 13.09
CA ASN A 23 -14.79 -0.68 14.07
C ASN A 23 -16.04 -1.18 14.82
N CYS A 24 -15.95 -1.32 16.14
CA CYS A 24 -17.03 -1.87 16.96
C CYS A 24 -18.29 -0.98 17.01
N PHE A 25 -18.16 0.30 16.65
CA PHE A 25 -19.29 1.23 16.55
C PHE A 25 -19.85 1.36 15.13
N ILE A 26 -19.02 1.05 14.13
CA ILE A 26 -19.37 1.13 12.70
C ILE A 26 -18.88 -0.16 12.04
N PRO A 27 -19.64 -1.28 12.12
CA PRO A 27 -19.19 -2.58 11.63
C PRO A 27 -18.94 -2.64 10.12
N THR A 28 -19.46 -1.65 9.39
CA THR A 28 -19.20 -1.43 7.96
C THR A 28 -17.86 -0.72 7.69
N SER A 29 -17.13 -0.36 8.74
CA SER A 29 -15.82 0.29 8.72
C SER A 29 -14.77 -0.61 9.36
N TYR A 30 -13.57 -0.60 8.79
CA TYR A 30 -12.44 -1.41 9.19
C TYR A 30 -11.23 -0.54 9.46
N ILE A 31 -10.62 -0.76 10.61
CA ILE A 31 -9.40 -0.09 11.04
C ILE A 31 -8.22 -0.99 10.66
N THR A 32 -7.31 -0.43 9.87
CA THR A 32 -6.05 -1.07 9.50
C THR A 32 -4.92 -0.40 10.28
N THR A 33 -4.15 -1.18 11.03
CA THR A 33 -2.96 -0.74 11.76
C THR A 33 -1.73 -1.44 11.19
N ILE A 34 -0.68 -0.68 10.95
CA ILE A 34 0.57 -1.15 10.35
C ILE A 34 1.68 -0.90 11.35
N SER A 35 2.43 -1.95 11.64
CA SER A 35 3.62 -1.89 12.46
C SER A 35 4.81 -2.56 11.79
N ARG A 36 6.03 -2.10 12.09
CA ARG A 36 7.28 -2.61 11.53
C ARG A 36 8.02 -3.46 12.56
N GLY A 37 8.59 -4.59 12.11
CA GLY A 37 9.42 -5.47 12.93
C GLY A 37 8.79 -5.82 14.28
N ASN A 38 9.44 -5.41 15.37
CA ASN A 38 8.99 -5.60 16.76
C ASN A 38 7.84 -4.65 17.17
N LYS A 39 6.81 -4.51 16.31
CA LYS A 39 5.60 -3.70 16.54
C LYS A 39 5.82 -2.18 16.64
N GLU A 40 6.84 -1.65 15.98
CA GLU A 40 7.00 -0.19 15.86
C GLU A 40 5.83 0.38 15.05
N PHE A 41 5.07 1.34 15.60
CA PHE A 41 3.92 1.92 14.90
C PHE A 41 4.37 2.71 13.67
N VAL A 42 3.78 2.39 12.51
CA VAL A 42 4.08 3.07 11.23
C VAL A 42 2.89 3.91 10.79
N ALA A 43 1.71 3.30 10.73
CA ALA A 43 0.52 3.98 10.24
C ALA A 43 -0.78 3.31 10.70
N ARG A 44 -1.86 4.07 10.64
CA ARG A 44 -3.23 3.61 10.86
C ARG A 44 -4.17 4.29 9.92
N PHE A 45 -5.12 3.59 9.35
CA PHE A 45 -6.23 4.22 8.63
C PHE A 45 -7.52 3.46 8.83
N GLU A 46 -8.62 4.18 8.65
CA GLU A 46 -9.95 3.61 8.70
C GLU A 46 -10.64 3.77 7.35
N MET A 47 -11.26 2.69 6.88
CA MET A 47 -11.97 2.65 5.62
C MET A 47 -13.23 1.80 5.70
N GLY A 48 -14.26 2.22 4.99
CA GLY A 48 -15.50 1.48 4.83
C GLY A 48 -16.67 2.43 4.60
N ILE A 49 -17.88 1.92 4.82
CA ILE A 49 -19.08 2.75 4.74
C ILE A 49 -19.23 3.42 6.11
N SER A 50 -18.86 4.70 6.17
CA SER A 50 -18.96 5.55 7.36
C SER A 50 -19.46 6.93 6.95
N ARG A 51 -20.18 7.60 7.86
CA ARG A 51 -20.54 9.01 7.71
C ARG A 51 -19.32 9.93 7.86
N ASP A 52 -18.33 9.47 8.60
CA ASP A 52 -17.11 10.23 8.84
C ASP A 52 -16.17 10.12 7.66
N GLU A 53 -15.48 11.22 7.38
CA GLU A 53 -14.54 11.27 6.27
C GLU A 53 -13.33 10.37 6.57
N PRO A 54 -12.97 9.44 5.66
CA PRO A 54 -11.91 8.48 5.92
C PRO A 54 -10.56 9.20 6.08
N SER A 55 -9.78 8.78 7.06
CA SER A 55 -8.52 9.41 7.44
C SER A 55 -7.39 8.38 7.53
N VAL A 56 -6.16 8.88 7.33
CA VAL A 56 -4.91 8.15 7.56
C VAL A 56 -4.13 8.87 8.65
N CYS A 57 -3.46 8.10 9.47
CA CYS A 57 -2.39 8.52 10.35
C CYS A 57 -1.10 7.88 9.83
N ILE A 58 -0.07 8.68 9.55
CA ILE A 58 1.28 8.22 9.18
C ILE A 58 2.24 8.78 10.24
N GLY A 59 2.91 7.90 10.98
CA GLY A 59 3.70 8.24 12.16
C GLY A 59 2.84 8.87 13.26
N GLN A 60 2.84 10.19 13.36
CA GLN A 60 1.97 10.94 14.30
C GLN A 60 1.11 12.01 13.62
N LYS A 61 1.08 12.02 12.28
CA LYS A 61 0.38 13.05 11.51
C LYS A 61 -0.89 12.46 10.90
N TRP A 62 -1.99 13.20 11.05
CA TRP A 62 -3.28 12.85 10.48
C TRP A 62 -3.52 13.59 9.17
N TYR A 63 -4.07 12.87 8.20
CA TYR A 63 -4.45 13.39 6.90
C TYR A 63 -5.81 12.84 6.50
N LEU A 64 -6.63 13.65 5.83
CA LEU A 64 -7.85 13.15 5.19
C LEU A 64 -7.48 12.34 3.95
N MET A 65 -8.16 11.23 3.71
CA MET A 65 -7.88 10.36 2.55
C MET A 65 -8.00 11.10 1.22
N LYS A 66 -8.92 12.07 1.11
CA LYS A 66 -9.03 12.92 -0.08
C LYS A 66 -7.74 13.69 -0.36
N ASP A 67 -7.02 14.13 0.67
CA ASP A 67 -5.87 15.02 0.52
C ASP A 67 -4.57 14.28 0.22
N ILE A 68 -4.47 13.00 0.59
CA ILE A 68 -3.29 12.14 0.35
C ILE A 68 -3.02 12.05 -1.16
N PHE A 69 -4.05 11.76 -1.95
CA PHE A 69 -3.90 11.54 -3.39
C PHE A 69 -3.97 12.84 -4.22
N ILE A 70 -4.52 13.92 -3.67
CA ILE A 70 -4.65 15.20 -4.40
C ILE A 70 -3.33 15.98 -4.38
N LYS A 71 -2.53 15.90 -3.31
CA LYS A 71 -1.22 16.60 -3.25
C LYS A 71 -0.25 16.13 -4.32
N PHE A 72 -0.37 14.90 -4.81
CA PHE A 72 0.44 14.39 -5.92
C PHE A 72 0.29 15.22 -7.21
N ARG A 73 -0.92 15.74 -7.49
CA ARG A 73 -1.17 16.57 -8.69
C ARG A 73 -0.64 17.99 -8.59
N LYS A 74 -0.54 18.56 -7.38
CA LYS A 74 -0.14 19.97 -7.18
C LYS A 74 1.34 20.16 -6.83
N VAL A 75 1.99 19.17 -6.20
CA VAL A 75 3.35 19.37 -5.64
C VAL A 75 4.47 19.04 -6.63
N ASN A 76 4.25 18.27 -7.70
CA ASN A 76 5.38 17.78 -8.48
C ASN A 76 5.18 17.77 -10.01
N SER A 77 5.50 18.90 -10.63
CA SER A 77 6.10 18.94 -11.97
C SER A 77 7.51 18.30 -12.02
N ARG A 78 8.01 17.78 -10.89
CA ARG A 78 9.36 17.19 -10.72
C ARG A 78 9.40 15.68 -10.45
N LEU A 79 8.27 15.03 -10.14
CA LEU A 79 8.20 13.56 -10.10
C LEU A 79 7.99 13.08 -11.53
N ARG A 80 9.08 12.77 -12.21
CA ARG A 80 9.06 12.19 -13.55
C ARG A 80 9.20 10.68 -13.42
N CYS A 81 8.33 9.94 -14.10
CA CYS A 81 8.62 8.54 -14.40
C CYS A 81 9.81 8.54 -15.37
N TYR A 82 10.86 7.81 -15.04
CA TYR A 82 12.03 7.68 -15.90
C TYR A 82 11.84 6.51 -16.85
N SER A 83 12.28 6.67 -18.09
CA SER A 83 12.46 5.53 -19.00
C SER A 83 13.68 4.73 -18.54
N GLU A 84 13.77 3.46 -18.94
CA GLU A 84 15.01 2.68 -18.75
C GLU A 84 16.21 3.34 -19.44
N ASP A 85 15.95 4.18 -20.45
CA ASP A 85 16.95 4.90 -21.23
C ASP A 85 17.49 6.19 -20.57
N ASP A 86 17.01 6.58 -19.37
CA ASP A 86 17.51 7.77 -18.66
C ASP A 86 18.84 7.44 -17.93
N PRO A 87 20.01 7.90 -18.43
CA PRO A 87 21.32 7.40 -17.96
C PRO A 87 21.78 7.98 -16.62
N ASP A 88 21.17 9.07 -16.15
CA ASP A 88 21.71 9.88 -15.04
C ASP A 88 20.94 9.74 -13.72
N LYS A 89 20.05 8.74 -13.58
CA LYS A 89 19.13 8.70 -12.43
C LYS A 89 19.03 7.33 -11.80
N LEU A 90 19.40 7.26 -10.52
CA LEU A 90 19.11 6.14 -9.63
C LEU A 90 17.58 6.08 -9.41
N PRO A 91 16.88 5.06 -9.95
CA PRO A 91 15.44 4.93 -9.76
C PRO A 91 15.13 4.66 -8.29
N LEU A 92 14.10 5.30 -7.74
CA LEU A 92 13.64 5.03 -6.37
C LEU A 92 12.86 3.72 -6.27
N ALA A 93 12.20 3.34 -7.36
CA ALA A 93 11.48 2.08 -7.51
C ALA A 93 11.35 1.72 -9.00
N ARG A 94 11.21 0.43 -9.27
CA ARG A 94 11.00 -0.14 -10.61
C ARG A 94 9.78 -1.06 -10.59
N LEU A 95 8.84 -0.81 -11.50
CA LEU A 95 7.72 -1.72 -11.74
C LEU A 95 8.18 -2.79 -12.73
N ILE A 96 8.04 -4.05 -12.37
CA ILE A 96 8.36 -5.21 -13.21
C ILE A 96 7.03 -5.87 -13.57
N PRO A 97 6.50 -5.64 -14.79
CA PRO A 97 5.27 -6.29 -15.24
C PRO A 97 5.41 -7.80 -15.32
N ALA A 98 4.32 -8.54 -15.06
CA ALA A 98 4.28 -9.98 -15.24
C ALA A 98 4.71 -10.42 -16.66
N SER A 99 4.37 -9.64 -17.69
CA SER A 99 4.72 -9.91 -19.09
C SER A 99 6.22 -9.76 -19.40
N SER A 100 6.97 -9.04 -18.57
CA SER A 100 8.42 -8.84 -18.73
C SER A 100 9.25 -9.93 -18.06
N GLN A 101 8.63 -10.81 -17.26
CA GLN A 101 9.33 -11.88 -16.56
C GLN A 101 9.64 -13.05 -17.50
N PRO A 102 10.86 -13.63 -17.42
CA PRO A 102 11.27 -14.70 -18.32
C PRO A 102 10.38 -15.93 -18.12
N ILE A 103 9.76 -16.39 -19.22
CA ILE A 103 8.86 -17.55 -19.29
C ILE A 103 9.56 -18.86 -18.88
N GLY A 104 10.90 -18.87 -18.81
CA GLY A 104 11.72 -20.05 -18.57
C GLY A 104 12.15 -20.33 -17.12
N SER A 105 11.72 -19.57 -16.11
CA SER A 105 12.04 -19.96 -14.72
C SER A 105 11.16 -21.14 -14.31
N PHE A 106 11.75 -22.21 -13.78
CA PHE A 106 11.05 -23.35 -13.16
C PHE A 106 10.27 -22.97 -11.88
N SER A 107 9.85 -21.70 -11.75
CA SER A 107 9.02 -21.20 -10.67
C SER A 107 7.60 -21.74 -10.86
N THR A 108 7.10 -22.45 -9.86
CA THR A 108 5.71 -22.91 -9.76
C THR A 108 4.71 -21.75 -9.57
N ARG A 109 5.16 -20.49 -9.54
CA ARG A 109 4.32 -19.31 -9.35
C ARG A 109 4.06 -18.63 -10.69
N PRO A 110 2.80 -18.29 -11.01
CA PRO A 110 2.51 -17.48 -12.18
C PRO A 110 3.26 -16.14 -12.09
N PRO A 111 3.70 -15.58 -13.23
CA PRO A 111 4.36 -14.30 -13.24
C PRO A 111 3.41 -13.23 -12.67
N THR A 112 3.88 -12.48 -11.68
CA THR A 112 3.12 -11.42 -11.02
C THR A 112 3.84 -10.11 -11.17
N THR A 113 3.09 -9.04 -11.45
CA THR A 113 3.61 -7.68 -11.45
C THR A 113 4.19 -7.37 -10.07
N SER A 114 5.46 -7.01 -10.02
CA SER A 114 6.19 -6.70 -8.79
C SER A 114 6.73 -5.27 -8.80
N LEU A 115 6.69 -4.60 -7.65
CA LEU A 115 7.34 -3.31 -7.45
C LEU A 115 8.62 -3.53 -6.65
N GLU A 116 9.75 -3.27 -7.26
CA GLU A 116 11.07 -3.28 -6.61
C GLU A 116 11.39 -1.88 -6.12
N ILE A 117 11.81 -1.73 -4.86
CA ILE A 117 12.13 -0.43 -4.26
C ILE A 117 13.64 -0.37 -4.06
N ILE A 118 14.28 0.65 -4.62
CA ILE A 118 15.75 0.81 -4.70
C ILE A 118 16.13 2.12 -4.00
N THR A 119 15.67 2.29 -2.76
CA THR A 119 15.95 3.50 -1.96
C THR A 119 16.62 3.13 -0.64
N PRO A 120 17.63 3.88 -0.17
CA PRO A 120 18.24 3.65 1.13
C PRO A 120 17.37 4.16 2.29
N GLN A 121 16.30 4.91 2.02
CA GLN A 121 15.51 5.58 3.05
C GLN A 121 14.26 4.78 3.42
N GLN A 122 14.27 4.20 4.62
CA GLN A 122 13.16 3.40 5.12
C GLN A 122 11.83 4.18 5.19
N SER A 123 11.86 5.48 5.50
CA SER A 123 10.64 6.30 5.54
C SER A 123 9.93 6.36 4.18
N LEU A 124 10.68 6.35 3.08
CA LEU A 124 10.11 6.33 1.74
C LEU A 124 9.52 4.96 1.41
N VAL A 125 10.14 3.88 1.88
CA VAL A 125 9.59 2.52 1.78
C VAL A 125 8.26 2.44 2.53
N ASP A 126 8.20 2.97 3.76
CA ASP A 126 6.99 3.04 4.56
C ASP A 126 5.89 3.81 3.81
N ASP A 127 6.18 4.99 3.27
CA ASP A 127 5.23 5.81 2.51
C ASP A 127 4.68 5.10 1.27
N ILE A 128 5.57 4.43 0.50
CA ILE A 128 5.17 3.65 -0.69
C ILE A 128 4.27 2.48 -0.28
N PHE A 129 4.67 1.74 0.76
CA PHE A 129 3.93 0.59 1.26
C PHE A 129 2.55 0.96 1.77
N ILE A 130 2.46 2.00 2.60
CA ILE A 130 1.18 2.53 3.12
C ILE A 130 0.30 2.97 1.94
N SER A 131 0.86 3.71 0.99
CA SER A 131 0.12 4.21 -0.18
C SER A 131 -0.45 3.07 -1.03
N ALA A 132 0.36 2.05 -1.32
CA ALA A 132 -0.08 0.86 -2.05
C ALA A 132 -1.18 0.11 -1.31
N LEU A 133 -1.04 -0.06 0.01
CA LEU A 133 -2.04 -0.74 0.83
C LEU A 133 -3.38 0.03 0.87
N ILE A 134 -3.32 1.36 0.99
CA ILE A 134 -4.49 2.24 0.92
C ILE A 134 -5.20 2.09 -0.44
N VAL A 135 -4.45 2.12 -1.54
CA VAL A 135 -5.02 1.97 -2.89
C VAL A 135 -5.70 0.61 -3.04
N GLU A 136 -5.03 -0.47 -2.61
CA GLU A 136 -5.57 -1.82 -2.74
C GLU A 136 -6.80 -2.03 -1.84
N ARG A 137 -6.76 -1.51 -0.61
CA ARG A 137 -7.92 -1.49 0.31
C ARG A 137 -9.09 -0.72 -0.28
N LYS A 138 -8.84 0.44 -0.89
CA LYS A 138 -9.89 1.23 -1.55
C LYS A 138 -10.49 0.48 -2.75
N ARG A 139 -9.67 -0.19 -3.55
CA ARG A 139 -10.12 -1.02 -4.68
C ARG A 139 -11.04 -2.16 -4.24
N LEU A 140 -10.79 -2.72 -3.06
CA LEU A 140 -11.53 -3.85 -2.50
C LEU A 140 -12.67 -3.46 -1.54
N SER A 141 -12.79 -2.18 -1.18
CA SER A 141 -13.82 -1.72 -0.25
C SER A 141 -15.09 -1.32 -1.01
N PRO A 142 -16.28 -1.73 -0.55
CA PRO A 142 -17.53 -1.20 -1.09
C PRO A 142 -17.57 0.32 -0.90
N THR A 143 -17.88 1.06 -1.96
CA THR A 143 -18.19 2.49 -1.86
C THR A 143 -19.69 2.67 -1.76
N GLU A 144 -20.16 3.63 -0.96
CA GLU A 144 -21.58 3.99 -0.95
C GLU A 144 -22.09 4.23 -2.38
N GLY A 145 -23.18 3.56 -2.77
CA GLY A 145 -23.81 3.72 -4.09
C GLY A 145 -23.47 2.67 -5.15
N THR A 146 -22.59 1.70 -4.90
CA THR A 146 -22.43 0.55 -5.83
C THR A 146 -23.57 -0.44 -5.60
N ASN A 147 -24.68 -0.31 -6.35
CA ASN A 147 -25.74 -1.28 -6.69
C ASN A 147 -26.09 -2.46 -5.73
N ASN A 148 -25.87 -2.35 -4.42
CA ASN A 148 -26.22 -3.41 -3.46
C ASN A 148 -27.68 -3.34 -2.99
N LYS A 149 -28.53 -2.52 -3.64
CA LYS A 149 -29.97 -2.44 -3.36
C LYS A 149 -30.69 -3.77 -3.55
N GLU A 150 -30.16 -4.67 -4.37
CA GLU A 150 -30.75 -5.99 -4.65
C GLU A 150 -30.38 -7.06 -3.62
N ILE A 151 -29.38 -6.82 -2.76
CA ILE A 151 -28.94 -7.80 -1.75
C ILE A 151 -29.69 -7.60 -0.42
N PHE A 152 -30.27 -6.42 -0.22
CA PHE A 152 -30.90 -6.02 1.05
C PHE A 152 -32.38 -5.57 0.88
N ASN A 153 -33.04 -6.00 -0.20
CA ASN A 153 -34.51 -5.92 -0.35
C ASN A 153 -35.10 -7.31 -0.57
#